data_AF-A0A2T4NK13-F1
#
_entry.id   AF-A0A2T4NK13-F1
#
_cell.length_a   1.000
_cell.length_b   1.000
_cell.length_c   1.000
_cell.angle_alpha   90.00
_cell.angle_beta   90.00
_cell.angle_gamma   90.00
#
_symmetry.space_group_name_H-M   'P 1'
#
loop_
_entity.id
_entity.type
_entity.pdbx_description
1 polymer ?
#
loop_
_entity_poly.entity_id
_entity_poly.type
_entity_poly.pdbx_seq_one_letter_code
_entity_poly.pdbx_strand_id
1 'polypeptide(L)'
;MNRYSRTAAVAGALVVGALAVPGAPAAARDGGLWGAATIAPGREGIVEVAGVPETAAGATLTLTAPRGTRVTGLPLDASGYHGSVAADGRSATYTVTGGGAGQDRVFPFVLAVPAHAVPGTRLRDCSLRLTDGRGVPRAVGRCAVTVGLAGPTLTRPLSGVPLAARPEISGTAHPGAQVTVRDKDDREACATTAAPDGTWACTPGDGLPAGANRLQAVATLNGVSAMSEQVDISVAEAGAGQ
;
A
#
# COMPACT_ATOMS: atom_id res chain seq x y z
N MET A 1 60.40 -7.97 -18.68
CA MET A 1 59.15 -8.70 -18.95
C MET A 1 58.25 -8.54 -17.75
N ASN A 2 57.12 -7.86 -17.95
CA ASN A 2 56.32 -7.18 -16.93
C ASN A 2 55.59 -8.14 -15.99
N ARG A 3 55.67 -7.89 -14.68
CA ARG A 3 54.71 -8.39 -13.68
C ARG A 3 53.63 -7.33 -13.49
N TYR A 4 52.47 -7.54 -14.10
CA TYR A 4 51.26 -6.76 -13.83
C TYR A 4 50.38 -7.55 -12.85
N SER A 5 50.46 -7.19 -11.58
CA SER A 5 49.45 -7.47 -10.56
C SER A 5 48.36 -6.40 -10.67
N ARG A 6 47.13 -6.78 -10.99
CA ARG A 6 45.97 -5.87 -10.91
C ARG A 6 44.70 -6.59 -10.43
N THR A 7 44.31 -6.19 -9.22
CA THR A 7 42.95 -5.90 -8.74
C THR A 7 41.88 -6.98 -8.81
N ALA A 8 41.59 -7.57 -7.64
CA ALA A 8 40.33 -8.23 -7.35
C ALA A 8 39.19 -7.20 -7.37
N ALA A 9 38.20 -7.42 -8.23
CA ALA A 9 36.94 -6.68 -8.22
C ALA A 9 36.09 -7.18 -7.04
N VAL A 10 35.85 -6.31 -6.06
CA VAL A 10 34.86 -6.56 -5.01
C VAL A 10 33.49 -6.33 -5.65
N ALA A 11 32.80 -7.43 -5.94
CA ALA A 11 31.42 -7.41 -6.40
C ALA A 11 30.53 -6.85 -5.29
N GLY A 12 30.06 -5.61 -5.45
CA GLY A 12 29.02 -5.03 -4.63
C GLY A 12 27.73 -5.80 -4.82
N ALA A 13 27.35 -6.61 -3.83
CA ALA A 13 26.04 -7.23 -3.79
C ALA A 13 24.99 -6.14 -3.55
N LEU A 14 24.23 -5.79 -4.60
CA LEU A 14 22.97 -5.08 -4.47
C LEU A 14 22.00 -5.99 -3.73
N VAL A 15 21.83 -5.77 -2.42
CA VAL A 15 20.70 -6.30 -1.68
C VAL A 15 19.48 -5.54 -2.17
N VAL A 16 18.79 -6.11 -3.15
CA VAL A 16 17.44 -5.68 -3.53
C VAL A 16 16.59 -5.92 -2.30
N GLY A 17 16.31 -4.86 -1.55
CA GLY A 17 15.33 -4.87 -0.48
C GLY A 17 14.02 -5.35 -1.09
N ALA A 18 13.60 -6.54 -0.69
CA ALA A 18 12.30 -7.07 -1.04
C ALA A 18 11.27 -6.09 -0.50
N LEU A 19 10.70 -5.25 -1.38
CA LEU A 19 9.42 -4.65 -1.11
C LEU A 19 8.51 -5.82 -0.77
N ALA A 20 8.04 -5.87 0.47
CA ALA A 20 6.91 -6.70 0.82
C ALA A 20 5.73 -6.17 0.00
N VAL A 21 5.57 -6.71 -1.20
CA VAL A 21 4.32 -6.67 -1.93
C VAL A 21 3.28 -7.12 -0.90
N PRO A 22 2.22 -6.34 -0.63
CA PRO A 22 1.16 -6.82 0.24
C PRO A 22 0.75 -8.19 -0.31
N GLY A 23 0.94 -9.22 0.51
CA GLY A 23 0.84 -10.60 0.09
C GLY A 23 -0.44 -10.78 -0.73
N ALA A 24 -0.31 -11.44 -1.88
CA ALA A 24 -1.44 -11.85 -2.70
C ALA A 24 -2.56 -12.33 -1.76
N PRO A 25 -3.81 -11.86 -1.95
CA PRO A 25 -4.88 -12.16 -1.01
C PRO A 25 -4.95 -13.68 -0.81
N ALA A 26 -4.92 -14.06 0.47
CA ALA A 26 -4.90 -15.44 0.93
C ALA A 26 -5.83 -16.30 0.07
N ALA A 27 -5.25 -17.40 -0.44
CA ALA A 27 -5.84 -18.40 -1.31
C ALA A 27 -7.36 -18.54 -1.18
N ALA A 28 -8.05 -18.50 -2.33
CA ALA A 28 -9.45 -18.86 -2.47
C ALA A 28 -9.74 -20.16 -1.73
N ARG A 29 -10.46 -20.09 -0.61
CA ARG A 29 -10.75 -21.29 0.19
C ARG A 29 -12.00 -22.07 -0.26
N ASP A 30 -12.80 -21.54 -1.19
CA ASP A 30 -14.06 -22.19 -1.63
C ASP A 30 -14.42 -22.00 -3.12
N GLY A 31 -13.47 -21.64 -4.00
CA GLY A 31 -13.73 -21.57 -5.45
C GLY A 31 -14.74 -20.49 -5.92
N GLY A 32 -15.10 -19.54 -5.05
CA GLY A 32 -15.95 -18.39 -5.37
C GLY A 32 -15.16 -17.14 -5.75
N LEU A 33 -15.86 -16.16 -6.34
CA LEU A 33 -15.27 -14.86 -6.69
C LEU A 33 -14.78 -14.14 -5.42
N TRP A 34 -13.57 -13.63 -5.45
CA TRP A 34 -13.00 -12.91 -4.32
C TRP A 34 -12.08 -11.78 -4.76
N GLY A 35 -12.07 -10.70 -4.00
CA GLY A 35 -11.06 -9.65 -4.11
C GLY A 35 -10.86 -8.94 -2.78
N ALA A 36 -9.67 -8.38 -2.57
CA ALA A 36 -9.40 -7.60 -1.37
C ALA A 36 -8.47 -6.44 -1.68
N ALA A 37 -8.62 -5.34 -0.94
CA ALA A 37 -7.72 -4.21 -1.02
C ALA A 37 -7.71 -3.41 0.28
N THR A 38 -6.59 -2.77 0.56
CA THR A 38 -6.46 -1.73 1.57
C THR A 38 -6.13 -0.41 0.88
N ILE A 39 -7.01 0.58 0.99
CA ILE A 39 -6.91 1.83 0.22
C ILE A 39 -6.99 3.01 1.18
N ALA A 40 -5.97 3.87 1.15
CA ALA A 40 -5.92 5.05 2.02
C ALA A 40 -7.06 6.04 1.72
N PRO A 41 -7.51 6.82 2.72
CA PRO A 41 -8.51 7.87 2.51
C PRO A 41 -8.08 8.85 1.40
N GLY A 42 -9.02 9.22 0.53
CA GLY A 42 -8.79 10.20 -0.54
C GLY A 42 -7.93 9.68 -1.69
N ARG A 43 -7.68 8.37 -1.76
CA ARG A 43 -6.88 7.73 -2.79
C ARG A 43 -7.71 6.71 -3.56
N GLU A 44 -7.20 6.40 -4.75
CA GLU A 44 -7.63 5.26 -5.53
C GLU A 44 -6.76 4.05 -5.22
N GLY A 45 -7.34 2.87 -5.32
CA GLY A 45 -6.63 1.60 -5.21
C GLY A 45 -7.30 0.51 -6.02
N ILE A 46 -6.55 -0.53 -6.36
CA ILE A 46 -7.01 -1.62 -7.20
C ILE A 46 -7.52 -2.77 -6.33
N VAL A 47 -8.74 -3.23 -6.61
CA VAL A 47 -9.25 -4.52 -6.14
C VAL A 47 -9.04 -5.53 -7.24
N GLU A 48 -8.15 -6.47 -6.99
CA GLU A 48 -7.89 -7.61 -7.86
C GLU A 48 -8.91 -8.71 -7.58
N VAL A 49 -9.80 -8.96 -8.55
CA VAL A 49 -10.81 -10.01 -8.46
C VAL A 49 -10.31 -11.28 -9.12
N ALA A 50 -10.28 -12.37 -8.36
CA ALA A 50 -9.87 -13.71 -8.80
C ALA A 50 -11.00 -14.74 -8.63
N GLY A 51 -10.76 -15.97 -9.07
CA GLY A 51 -11.72 -17.07 -8.99
C GLY A 51 -12.80 -17.03 -10.08
N VAL A 52 -12.51 -16.39 -11.21
CA VAL A 52 -13.41 -16.36 -12.37
C VAL A 52 -13.28 -17.70 -13.10
N PRO A 53 -14.35 -18.50 -13.21
CA PRO A 53 -14.32 -19.73 -13.99
C PRO A 53 -14.20 -19.43 -15.48
N GLU A 54 -13.99 -20.47 -16.27
CA GLU A 54 -13.98 -20.35 -17.73
C GLU A 54 -15.32 -19.78 -18.25
N THR A 55 -15.23 -18.77 -19.12
CA THR A 55 -16.39 -18.00 -19.57
C THR A 55 -16.49 -17.94 -21.08
N ALA A 56 -17.72 -18.00 -21.58
CA ALA A 56 -18.03 -17.78 -22.98
C ALA A 56 -18.24 -16.29 -23.28
N ALA A 57 -18.18 -15.93 -24.57
CA ALA A 57 -18.54 -14.59 -25.03
C ALA A 57 -19.94 -14.16 -24.53
N GLY A 58 -20.06 -12.89 -24.15
CA GLY A 58 -21.25 -12.32 -23.54
C GLY A 58 -21.34 -12.47 -22.02
N ALA A 59 -20.50 -13.30 -21.38
CA ALA A 59 -20.43 -13.37 -19.93
C ALA A 59 -20.03 -12.02 -19.32
N THR A 60 -20.57 -11.69 -18.13
CA THR A 60 -20.29 -10.41 -17.47
C THR A 60 -19.85 -10.61 -16.02
N LEU A 61 -18.68 -10.07 -15.68
CA LEU A 61 -18.20 -9.96 -14.30
C LEU A 61 -18.48 -8.55 -13.81
N THR A 62 -19.32 -8.43 -12.79
CA THR A 62 -19.71 -7.15 -12.19
C THR A 62 -19.19 -7.06 -10.75
N LEU A 63 -18.53 -5.94 -10.44
CA LEU A 63 -18.24 -5.51 -9.09
C LEU A 63 -19.20 -4.39 -8.71
N THR A 64 -19.85 -4.51 -7.56
CA THR A 64 -20.57 -3.42 -6.90
C THR A 64 -19.68 -2.88 -5.78
N ALA A 65 -19.35 -1.59 -5.85
CA ALA A 65 -18.46 -0.94 -4.90
C ALA A 65 -19.04 -1.00 -3.48
N PRO A 66 -18.22 -1.10 -2.43
CA PRO A 66 -18.71 -0.99 -1.05
C PRO A 66 -19.26 0.40 -0.74
N ARG A 67 -20.14 0.54 0.26
CA ARG A 67 -20.78 1.83 0.58
C ARG A 67 -19.74 2.95 0.79
N GLY A 68 -20.04 4.12 0.23
CA GLY A 68 -19.20 5.32 0.35
C GLY A 68 -18.04 5.39 -0.66
N THR A 69 -17.74 4.34 -1.41
CA THR A 69 -16.72 4.36 -2.48
C THR A 69 -17.36 4.36 -3.86
N ARG A 70 -16.52 4.62 -4.87
CA ARG A 70 -16.91 4.58 -6.28
C ARG A 70 -15.88 3.80 -7.08
N VAL A 71 -16.33 3.07 -8.09
CA VAL A 71 -15.46 2.56 -9.14
C VAL A 71 -15.15 3.71 -10.08
N THR A 72 -13.88 3.91 -10.40
CA THR A 72 -13.41 5.00 -11.28
C THR A 72 -12.71 4.49 -12.53
N GLY A 73 -12.32 3.21 -12.56
CA GLY A 73 -11.62 2.66 -13.71
C GLY A 73 -11.55 1.13 -13.75
N LEU A 74 -11.24 0.64 -14.94
CA LEU A 74 -11.09 -0.77 -15.29
C LEU A 74 -9.81 -0.93 -16.12
N PRO A 75 -8.64 -1.08 -15.48
CA PRO A 75 -7.34 -0.97 -16.14
C PRO A 75 -6.89 -2.26 -16.83
N LEU A 76 -7.77 -3.26 -16.98
CA LEU A 76 -7.42 -4.50 -17.66
C LEU A 76 -7.15 -4.22 -19.13
N ASP A 77 -5.87 -4.21 -19.50
CA ASP A 77 -5.43 -4.14 -20.89
C ASP A 77 -5.27 -5.56 -21.44
N ALA A 78 -6.39 -6.16 -21.85
CA ALA A 78 -6.42 -7.48 -22.45
C ALA A 78 -7.47 -7.54 -23.57
N SER A 79 -7.08 -8.10 -24.71
CA SER A 79 -8.02 -8.40 -25.78
C SER A 79 -9.08 -9.41 -25.32
N GLY A 80 -10.27 -9.32 -25.91
CA GLY A 80 -11.38 -10.23 -25.57
C GLY A 80 -12.23 -9.78 -24.37
N TYR A 81 -12.02 -8.55 -23.86
CA TYR A 81 -12.87 -7.95 -22.84
C TYR A 81 -13.23 -6.50 -23.17
N HIS A 82 -14.39 -6.07 -22.69
CA HIS A 82 -14.80 -4.69 -22.69
C HIS A 82 -15.21 -4.29 -21.27
N GLY A 83 -14.56 -3.26 -20.73
CA GLY A 83 -14.88 -2.69 -19.43
C GLY A 83 -15.88 -1.54 -19.56
N SER A 84 -16.84 -1.44 -18.64
CA SER A 84 -17.70 -0.27 -18.49
C SER A 84 -17.92 0.06 -17.01
N VAL A 85 -17.92 1.34 -16.67
CA VAL A 85 -18.24 1.83 -15.32
C VAL A 85 -19.63 2.48 -15.38
N ALA A 86 -20.51 2.15 -14.43
CA ALA A 86 -21.82 2.78 -14.35
C ALA A 86 -21.67 4.29 -14.08
N ALA A 87 -22.60 5.11 -14.61
CA ALA A 87 -22.50 6.56 -14.50
C ALA A 87 -22.47 7.08 -13.06
N ASP A 88 -23.08 6.34 -12.12
CA ASP A 88 -23.04 6.64 -10.68
C ASP A 88 -21.75 6.19 -9.99
N GLY A 89 -20.88 5.47 -10.69
CA GLY A 89 -19.68 4.83 -10.18
C GLY A 89 -19.97 3.72 -9.16
N ARG A 90 -21.21 3.25 -9.04
CA ARG A 90 -21.58 2.27 -8.01
C ARG A 90 -21.20 0.85 -8.39
N SER A 91 -21.16 0.58 -9.69
CA SER A 91 -20.73 -0.70 -10.23
C SER A 91 -19.88 -0.52 -11.48
N ALA A 92 -19.12 -1.56 -11.79
CA ALA A 92 -18.44 -1.67 -13.06
C ALA A 92 -18.42 -3.11 -13.52
N THR A 93 -18.35 -3.30 -14.83
CA THR A 93 -18.56 -4.59 -15.48
C THR A 93 -17.50 -4.84 -16.53
N TYR A 94 -16.87 -6.01 -16.47
CA TYR A 94 -16.12 -6.61 -17.58
C TYR A 94 -17.06 -7.53 -18.36
N THR A 95 -17.20 -7.29 -19.66
CA THR A 95 -17.93 -8.17 -20.58
C THR A 95 -16.95 -8.91 -21.47
N VAL A 96 -17.09 -10.23 -21.56
CA VAL A 96 -16.27 -11.08 -22.42
C VAL A 96 -16.70 -10.89 -23.87
N THR A 97 -15.79 -10.47 -24.75
CA THR A 97 -16.07 -10.22 -26.17
C THR A 97 -15.56 -11.33 -27.10
N GLY A 98 -14.71 -12.24 -26.62
CA GLY A 98 -14.16 -13.37 -27.39
C GLY A 98 -14.20 -14.70 -26.64
N GLY A 99 -14.08 -15.83 -27.37
CA GLY A 99 -14.02 -17.17 -26.76
C GLY A 99 -12.65 -17.48 -26.13
N GLY A 100 -12.63 -18.20 -25.01
CA GLY A 100 -11.40 -18.62 -24.31
C GLY A 100 -10.90 -17.63 -23.23
N ALA A 101 -11.69 -16.61 -22.94
CA ALA A 101 -11.39 -15.65 -21.89
C ALA A 101 -11.86 -16.19 -20.52
N GLY A 102 -10.96 -16.26 -19.52
CA GLY A 102 -11.38 -16.38 -18.11
C GLY A 102 -10.59 -17.32 -17.21
N GLN A 103 -9.81 -18.28 -17.73
CA GLN A 103 -9.08 -19.20 -16.85
C GLN A 103 -7.95 -18.50 -16.08
N ASP A 104 -8.01 -18.57 -14.74
CA ASP A 104 -7.02 -18.06 -13.77
C ASP A 104 -6.58 -16.59 -13.95
N ARG A 105 -7.44 -15.77 -14.55
CA ARG A 105 -7.17 -14.35 -14.75
C ARG A 105 -7.68 -13.53 -13.58
N VAL A 106 -6.88 -12.53 -13.23
CA VAL A 106 -7.25 -11.48 -12.28
C VAL A 106 -7.87 -10.30 -13.03
N PHE A 107 -8.98 -9.80 -12.50
CA PHE A 107 -9.73 -8.68 -13.04
C PHE A 107 -9.58 -7.47 -12.10
N PRO A 108 -8.78 -6.47 -12.45
CA PRO A 108 -8.56 -5.29 -11.61
C PRO A 108 -9.74 -4.32 -11.68
N PHE A 109 -10.17 -3.78 -10.55
CA PHE A 109 -11.15 -2.69 -10.46
C PHE A 109 -10.56 -1.54 -9.67
N VAL A 110 -10.57 -0.32 -10.21
CA VAL A 110 -10.07 0.86 -9.48
C VAL A 110 -11.20 1.43 -8.63
N LEU A 111 -11.01 1.47 -7.32
CA LEU A 111 -11.94 2.07 -6.37
C LEU A 111 -11.35 3.35 -5.77
N ALA A 112 -12.14 4.42 -5.77
CA ALA A 112 -11.86 5.65 -5.04
C ALA A 112 -12.48 5.60 -3.63
N VAL A 113 -11.64 5.77 -2.60
CA VAL A 113 -12.07 5.91 -1.20
C VAL A 113 -12.15 7.39 -0.84
N PRO A 114 -13.23 7.87 -0.20
CA PRO A 114 -13.37 9.29 0.12
C PRO A 114 -12.34 9.74 1.17
N ALA A 115 -11.92 11.00 1.11
CA ALA A 115 -10.93 11.57 2.03
C ALA A 115 -11.36 11.57 3.51
N HIS A 116 -12.67 11.60 3.77
CA HIS A 116 -13.23 11.53 5.13
C HIS A 116 -13.40 10.08 5.64
N ALA A 117 -12.98 9.07 4.88
CA ALA A 117 -13.04 7.70 5.34
C ALA A 117 -12.13 7.49 6.56
N VAL A 118 -12.64 6.84 7.59
CA VAL A 118 -11.90 6.60 8.83
C VAL A 118 -10.95 5.41 8.63
N PRO A 119 -9.63 5.57 8.85
CA PRO A 119 -8.66 4.46 8.77
C PRO A 119 -9.04 3.26 9.64
N GLY A 120 -8.76 2.06 9.14
CA GLY A 120 -9.09 0.77 9.77
C GLY A 120 -10.52 0.30 9.53
N THR A 121 -11.39 1.14 8.95
CA THR A 121 -12.79 0.77 8.69
C THR A 121 -12.87 -0.31 7.61
N ARG A 122 -13.54 -1.42 7.93
CA ARG A 122 -13.93 -2.43 6.93
C ARG A 122 -15.22 -2.00 6.24
N LEU A 123 -15.12 -1.67 4.96
CA LEU A 123 -16.26 -1.19 4.18
C LEU A 123 -17.22 -2.35 3.87
N ARG A 124 -18.52 -2.04 3.82
CA ARG A 124 -19.61 -3.03 3.71
C ARG A 124 -20.23 -3.02 2.32
N ASP A 125 -20.95 -4.09 2.01
CA ASP A 125 -21.76 -4.26 0.79
C ASP A 125 -20.96 -4.27 -0.51
N CYS A 126 -19.71 -4.74 -0.48
CA CYS A 126 -19.04 -5.10 -1.72
C CYS A 126 -19.49 -6.49 -2.17
N SER A 127 -19.98 -6.59 -3.40
CA SER A 127 -20.43 -7.85 -4.00
C SER A 127 -19.81 -8.06 -5.36
N LEU A 128 -19.53 -9.32 -5.68
CA LEU A 128 -19.06 -9.77 -6.98
C LEU A 128 -20.10 -10.70 -7.59
N ARG A 129 -20.40 -10.52 -8.87
CA ARG A 129 -21.35 -11.37 -9.59
C ARG A 129 -20.84 -11.66 -10.99
N LEU A 130 -20.83 -12.93 -11.36
CA LEU A 130 -20.58 -13.38 -12.72
C LEU A 130 -21.88 -13.93 -13.32
N THR A 131 -22.21 -13.51 -14.53
CA THR A 131 -23.30 -14.10 -15.33
C THR A 131 -22.81 -14.66 -16.64
N ASP A 132 -23.55 -15.59 -17.22
CA ASP A 132 -23.40 -15.95 -18.62
C ASP A 132 -24.00 -14.86 -19.56
N GLY A 133 -23.89 -15.08 -20.87
CA GLY A 133 -24.46 -14.19 -21.89
C GLY A 133 -25.98 -14.11 -21.92
N ARG A 134 -26.68 -14.95 -21.17
CA ARG A 134 -28.14 -14.88 -20.95
C ARG A 134 -28.50 -14.17 -19.65
N GLY A 135 -27.52 -13.68 -18.89
CA GLY A 135 -27.71 -13.02 -17.60
C GLY A 135 -27.92 -13.98 -16.42
N VAL A 136 -27.81 -15.29 -16.64
CA VAL A 136 -27.97 -16.30 -15.59
C VAL A 136 -26.73 -16.25 -14.69
N PRO A 137 -26.89 -16.11 -13.36
CA PRO A 137 -25.75 -16.09 -12.45
C PRO A 137 -25.00 -17.43 -12.48
N ARG A 138 -23.67 -17.34 -12.62
CA ARG A 138 -22.74 -18.48 -12.68
C ARG A 138 -21.88 -18.57 -11.42
N ALA A 139 -21.49 -17.43 -10.87
CA ALA A 139 -20.76 -17.34 -9.61
C ALA A 139 -21.12 -16.04 -8.89
N VAL A 140 -21.05 -16.09 -7.55
CA VAL A 140 -21.19 -14.93 -6.68
C VAL A 140 -20.04 -14.92 -5.70
N GLY A 141 -19.75 -13.73 -5.18
CA GLY A 141 -18.68 -13.56 -4.22
C GLY A 141 -18.72 -12.22 -3.53
N ARG A 142 -17.69 -11.96 -2.76
CA ARG A 142 -17.54 -10.73 -1.99
C ARG A 142 -16.17 -10.15 -2.23
N CYS A 143 -16.06 -8.84 -2.06
CA CYS A 143 -14.75 -8.22 -1.89
C CYS A 143 -14.60 -7.63 -0.49
N ALA A 144 -13.38 -7.62 0.04
CA ALA A 144 -13.06 -7.02 1.31
C ALA A 144 -12.19 -5.78 1.09
N VAL A 145 -12.78 -4.59 1.28
CA VAL A 145 -12.05 -3.33 1.22
C VAL A 145 -11.92 -2.76 2.62
N THR A 146 -10.68 -2.50 3.02
CA THR A 146 -10.38 -1.82 4.29
C THR A 146 -9.81 -0.45 3.99
N VAL A 147 -10.26 0.56 4.74
CA VAL A 147 -9.67 1.90 4.66
C VAL A 147 -8.28 1.83 5.28
N GLY A 148 -7.25 2.10 4.48
CA GLY A 148 -5.88 2.13 4.91
C GLY A 148 -5.52 3.38 5.70
N LEU A 149 -4.23 3.63 5.84
CA LEU A 149 -3.68 4.84 6.43
C LEU A 149 -2.81 5.53 5.38
N ALA A 150 -2.87 6.86 5.30
CA ALA A 150 -1.89 7.60 4.52
C ALA A 150 -0.53 7.53 5.24
N GLY A 151 0.55 7.35 4.49
CA GLY A 151 1.91 7.35 5.05
C GLY A 151 2.19 8.67 5.77
N PRO A 152 2.83 8.63 6.96
CA PRO A 152 3.32 9.85 7.59
C PRO A 152 4.43 10.47 6.74
N THR A 153 4.67 11.76 6.92
CA THR A 153 5.85 12.45 6.40
C THR A 153 6.87 12.61 7.52
N LEU A 154 8.15 12.60 7.17
CA LEU A 154 9.25 12.94 8.06
C LEU A 154 9.98 14.12 7.41
N THR A 155 9.71 15.33 7.90
CA THR A 155 10.22 16.58 7.32
C THR A 155 11.47 17.09 8.00
N ARG A 156 11.67 16.71 9.27
CA ARG A 156 12.90 16.96 10.01
C ARG A 156 13.35 15.70 10.74
N PRO A 157 14.67 15.44 10.79
CA PRO A 157 15.75 16.23 10.17
C PRO A 157 15.76 16.19 8.64
N LEU A 158 16.50 17.11 8.00
CA LEU A 158 16.74 17.07 6.57
C LEU A 158 17.78 15.99 6.24
N SER A 159 17.63 15.34 5.08
CA SER A 159 18.57 14.33 4.62
C SER A 159 19.98 14.90 4.43
N GLY A 160 21.00 14.17 4.86
CA GLY A 160 22.41 14.53 4.65
C GLY A 160 22.96 15.62 5.57
N VAL A 161 22.21 16.05 6.59
CA VAL A 161 22.66 17.05 7.56
C VAL A 161 23.27 16.37 8.80
N PRO A 162 24.44 16.81 9.29
CA PRO A 162 24.98 16.38 10.58
C PRO A 162 24.10 16.82 11.74
N LEU A 163 23.81 15.93 12.67
CA LEU A 163 22.90 16.15 13.79
C LEU A 163 23.56 15.88 15.13
N ALA A 164 23.05 16.52 16.18
CA ALA A 164 23.30 16.09 17.55
C ALA A 164 22.70 14.70 17.79
N ALA A 165 23.14 14.01 18.86
CA ALA A 165 22.67 12.68 19.20
C ALA A 165 21.15 12.58 19.49
N ARG A 166 20.49 13.70 19.81
CA ARG A 166 19.05 13.77 20.10
C ARG A 166 18.40 14.91 19.31
N PRO A 167 18.26 14.78 17.99
CA PRO A 167 17.62 15.81 17.18
C PRO A 167 16.12 15.83 17.44
N GLU A 168 15.48 16.99 17.22
CA GLU A 168 14.02 17.04 17.10
C GLU A 168 13.62 16.41 15.75
N ILE A 169 12.71 15.44 15.81
CA ILE A 169 12.18 14.72 14.65
C ILE A 169 10.72 15.13 14.49
N SER A 170 10.33 15.59 13.30
CA SER A 170 8.96 16.09 13.07
C SER A 170 8.45 15.87 11.65
N GLY A 171 7.14 15.88 11.53
CA GLY A 171 6.44 15.77 10.25
C GLY A 171 4.93 15.78 10.42
N THR A 172 4.23 15.13 9.49
CA THR A 172 2.77 15.02 9.50
C THR A 172 2.33 13.56 9.50
N ALA A 173 1.18 13.26 10.07
CA ALA A 173 0.51 11.97 10.01
C ALA A 173 -1.00 12.16 10.08
N HIS A 174 -1.77 11.08 9.93
CA HIS A 174 -3.22 11.16 10.14
C HIS A 174 -3.50 11.61 11.59
N PRO A 175 -4.42 12.57 11.82
CA PRO A 175 -4.74 13.05 13.16
C PRO A 175 -5.05 11.92 14.14
N GLY A 176 -4.43 11.96 15.32
CA GLY A 176 -4.60 10.95 16.37
C GLY A 176 -3.88 9.61 16.10
N ALA A 177 -3.14 9.46 15.00
CA ALA A 177 -2.32 8.27 14.77
C ALA A 177 -1.13 8.23 15.74
N GLN A 178 -0.81 7.02 16.22
CA GLN A 178 0.44 6.79 16.95
C GLN A 178 1.59 6.76 15.94
N VAL A 179 2.56 7.65 16.11
CA VAL A 179 3.77 7.73 15.29
C VAL A 179 4.93 7.15 16.09
N THR A 180 5.65 6.22 15.49
CA THR A 180 6.88 5.64 16.03
C THR A 180 8.00 5.87 15.02
N VAL A 181 9.10 6.46 15.45
CA VAL A 181 10.29 6.67 14.63
C VAL A 181 11.31 5.57 14.93
N ARG A 182 11.82 4.93 13.88
CA ARG A 182 12.78 3.84 13.93
C ARG A 182 14.10 4.26 13.30
N ASP A 183 15.22 3.79 13.85
CA ASP A 183 16.56 4.01 13.32
C ASP A 183 16.95 2.95 12.26
N LYS A 184 18.19 3.00 11.74
CA LYS A 184 18.69 2.05 10.74
C LYS A 184 18.69 0.58 11.20
N ASP A 185 18.67 0.34 12.51
CA ASP A 185 18.69 -0.98 13.14
C ASP A 185 17.28 -1.41 13.60
N ASP A 186 16.23 -0.71 13.12
CA ASP A 186 14.81 -0.89 13.49
C ASP A 186 14.51 -0.70 14.98
N ARG A 187 15.40 0.00 15.69
CA ARG A 187 15.19 0.35 17.11
C ARG A 187 14.36 1.61 17.21
N GLU A 188 13.47 1.64 18.20
CA GLU A 188 12.66 2.82 18.46
C GLU A 188 13.54 3.97 18.93
N ALA A 189 13.55 5.06 18.16
CA ALA A 189 14.20 6.30 18.55
C ALA A 189 13.27 7.12 19.47
N CYS A 190 12.04 7.35 19.02
CA CYS A 190 10.98 7.99 19.80
C CYS A 190 9.59 7.61 19.29
N ALA A 191 8.59 7.88 20.11
CA ALA A 191 7.18 7.71 19.74
C ALA A 191 6.36 8.90 20.26
N THR A 192 5.29 9.23 19.54
CA THR A 192 4.37 10.33 19.87
C THR A 192 3.01 10.09 19.20
N THR A 193 2.02 10.92 19.52
CA THR A 193 0.72 10.89 18.84
C THR A 193 0.56 12.15 17.99
N ALA A 194 0.10 12.00 16.75
CA ALA A 194 -0.16 13.14 15.89
C ALA A 194 -1.30 14.00 16.43
N ALA A 195 -1.09 15.32 16.44
CA ALA A 195 -2.05 16.31 16.88
C ALA A 195 -3.30 16.34 15.97
N PRO A 196 -4.40 17.02 16.39
CA PRO A 196 -5.61 17.14 15.57
C PRO A 196 -5.40 17.80 14.20
N ASP A 197 -4.38 18.64 14.06
CA ASP A 197 -3.98 19.26 12.78
C ASP A 197 -3.06 18.36 11.94
N GLY A 198 -2.74 17.15 12.42
CA GLY A 198 -1.88 16.17 11.77
C GLY A 198 -0.39 16.36 12.02
N THR A 199 0.02 17.42 12.74
CA THR A 199 1.44 17.63 13.07
C THR A 199 1.92 16.68 14.15
N TRP A 200 3.19 16.31 14.11
CA TRP A 200 3.83 15.57 15.19
C TRP A 200 5.29 15.95 15.33
N ALA A 201 5.80 15.87 16.56
CA ALA A 201 7.21 16.01 16.88
C ALA A 201 7.58 15.06 18.03
N CYS A 202 8.78 14.50 17.99
CA CYS A 202 9.38 13.77 19.10
C CYS A 202 10.91 13.91 19.11
N THR A 203 11.48 13.73 20.29
CA THR A 203 12.94 13.71 20.50
C THR A 203 13.33 12.32 21.00
N PRO A 204 14.43 11.73 20.49
CA PRO A 204 14.91 10.46 20.98
C PRO A 204 15.13 10.43 22.48
N GLY A 205 14.64 9.37 23.14
CA GLY A 205 14.83 9.16 24.58
C GLY A 205 16.28 8.84 24.91
N ASP A 206 16.93 8.06 24.04
CA ASP A 206 18.36 7.76 24.03
C ASP A 206 19.05 8.43 22.85
N GLY A 207 20.36 8.64 22.96
CA GLY A 207 21.15 9.15 21.85
C GLY A 207 21.14 8.18 20.68
N LEU A 208 20.89 8.69 19.47
CA LEU A 208 21.08 7.93 18.24
C LEU A 208 22.57 7.51 18.12
N PRO A 209 22.86 6.32 17.57
CA PRO A 209 24.23 5.90 17.29
C PRO A 209 24.96 6.93 16.43
N ALA A 210 26.22 7.21 16.81
CA ALA A 210 27.09 8.09 16.06
C ALA A 210 27.41 7.53 14.66
N GLY A 211 27.72 8.43 13.73
CA GLY A 211 27.99 8.09 12.34
C GLY A 211 26.73 8.04 11.48
N ALA A 212 26.81 7.30 10.37
CA ALA A 212 25.72 7.21 9.40
C ALA A 212 24.51 6.46 10.00
N ASN A 213 23.33 7.05 9.85
CA ASN A 213 22.08 6.50 10.35
C ASN A 213 20.92 6.85 9.39
N ARG A 214 19.74 6.31 9.67
CA ARG A 214 18.53 6.50 8.87
C ARG A 214 17.33 6.54 9.80
N LEU A 215 16.37 7.39 9.50
CA LEU A 215 15.11 7.47 10.23
C LEU A 215 13.94 7.09 9.33
N GLN A 216 12.98 6.35 9.88
CA GLN A 216 11.69 6.09 9.26
C GLN A 216 10.58 6.27 10.29
N ALA A 217 9.53 6.99 9.94
CA ALA A 217 8.32 7.10 10.75
C ALA A 217 7.31 6.03 10.34
N VAL A 218 6.70 5.38 11.32
CA VAL A 218 5.59 4.44 11.16
C VAL A 218 4.39 5.02 11.90
N ALA A 219 3.31 5.28 11.18
CA ALA A 219 2.04 5.68 11.78
C ALA A 219 1.12 4.46 11.91
N THR A 220 0.42 4.34 13.03
CA THR A 220 -0.56 3.29 13.28
C THR A 220 -1.84 3.89 13.84
N LEU A 221 -2.98 3.47 13.28
CA LEU A 221 -4.31 3.89 13.73
C LEU A 221 -5.32 2.79 13.44
N ASN A 222 -6.16 2.42 14.42
CA ASN A 222 -7.23 1.43 14.26
C ASN A 222 -6.78 0.09 13.61
N GLY A 223 -5.56 -0.37 13.92
CA GLY A 223 -5.01 -1.63 13.41
C GLY A 223 -4.50 -1.60 11.96
N VAL A 224 -4.44 -0.43 11.32
CA VAL A 224 -3.72 -0.23 10.05
C VAL A 224 -2.48 0.64 10.28
N SER A 225 -1.43 0.37 9.50
CA SER A 225 -0.17 1.09 9.58
C SER A 225 0.30 1.56 8.22
N ALA A 226 1.07 2.64 8.20
CA ALA A 226 1.74 3.14 7.01
C ALA A 226 3.09 3.75 7.39
N MET A 227 4.05 3.70 6.46
CA MET A 227 5.42 4.16 6.68
C MET A 227 5.70 5.43 5.88
N SER A 228 6.59 6.27 6.39
CA SER A 228 7.17 7.37 5.63
C SER A 228 8.26 6.87 4.68
N GLU A 229 8.70 7.76 3.81
CA GLU A 229 10.03 7.64 3.21
C GLU A 229 11.12 7.64 4.29
N GLN A 230 12.27 7.10 3.93
CA GLN A 230 13.43 7.03 4.80
C GLN A 230 14.28 8.28 4.61
N VAL A 231 14.80 8.83 5.72
CA VAL A 231 15.71 9.97 5.70
C VAL A 231 17.07 9.54 6.20
N ASP A 232 18.09 9.70 5.37
CA ASP A 232 19.47 9.40 5.72
C ASP A 232 20.09 10.58 6.49
N ILE A 233 20.73 10.28 7.62
CA ILE A 233 21.30 11.28 8.53
C ILE A 233 22.72 10.88 8.94
N SER A 234 23.49 11.85 9.43
CA SER A 234 24.74 11.57 10.13
C SER A 234 24.70 12.17 11.53
N VAL A 235 24.98 11.35 12.54
CA VAL A 235 25.01 11.80 13.93
C VAL A 235 26.47 12.10 14.30
N ALA A 236 26.72 13.29 14.81
CA ALA A 236 28.06 13.67 15.25
C ALA A 236 28.51 12.75 16.41
N GLU A 237 29.77 12.35 16.39
CA GLU A 237 30.41 11.72 17.55
C GLU A 237 30.28 12.66 18.75
N ALA A 238 29.86 12.11 19.90
CA ALA A 238 29.87 12.88 21.14
C ALA A 238 31.34 13.21 21.46
N GLY A 239 31.75 14.44 21.15
CA GLY A 239 33.08 14.91 21.49
C GLY A 239 33.29 14.76 22.99
N ALA A 240 34.27 13.93 23.39
CA ALA A 240 34.86 13.99 24.70
C ALA A 240 35.32 15.45 24.91
N GLY A 241 34.60 16.19 25.76
CA GLY A 241 35.01 17.53 26.15
C GLY A 241 36.44 17.49 26.66
N GLN A 242 37.29 18.31 26.04
CA GLN A 242 38.61 18.67 26.55
C GLN A 242 38.47 19.47 27.84
#